data_AF-A0A2V5PP65-F1
#
_entry.id   AF-A0A2V5PP65-F1
#
_cell.length_a   1.000
_cell.length_b   1.000
_cell.length_c   1.000
_cell.angle_alpha   90.00
_cell.angle_beta   90.00
_cell.angle_gamma   90.00
#
_symmetry.space_group_name_H-M   'P 1'
#
loop_
_entity.id
_entity.type
_entity.pdbx_description
1 polymer ?
#
loop_
_entity_poly.entity_id
_entity_poly.type
_entity_poly.pdbx_seq_one_letter_code
_entity_poly.pdbx_strand_id
1 'polypeptide(L)'
;MPVTTTNANDLTLSRRNFLRASATAAGGLLLALYLDSPSAAQEESQASSKPKVYPPDAFVEIRPDGKIVIQVNRLEFGQGVQTALPMILADEMDTDWSQVVGELAPAADVYKDPIRGIQMVGGSGSIANSFQQYRELGAKTRAMLIAAAAERWGVTPPPTVNLPSMRNL
;
A
#
# COMPACT_ATOMS: atom_id res chain seq x y z
N MET A 1 -78.13 -16.91 -2.54
CA MET A 1 -76.70 -17.28 -2.39
C MET A 1 -75.84 -16.11 -2.85
N PRO A 2 -75.28 -15.28 -1.96
CA PRO A 2 -74.29 -14.28 -2.36
C PRO A 2 -72.91 -14.95 -2.53
N VAL A 3 -72.32 -14.84 -3.71
CA VAL A 3 -70.93 -15.26 -3.97
C VAL A 3 -70.01 -14.17 -3.39
N THR A 4 -69.20 -14.55 -2.42
CA THR A 4 -68.16 -13.67 -1.84
C THR A 4 -66.80 -14.25 -2.18
N THR A 5 -65.82 -13.34 -2.37
CA THR A 5 -64.35 -13.55 -2.28
C THR A 5 -63.72 -14.19 -3.52
N THR A 6 -62.59 -13.74 -4.08
CA THR A 6 -61.40 -13.14 -3.46
C THR A 6 -60.59 -12.41 -4.53
N ASN A 7 -60.19 -11.15 -4.31
CA ASN A 7 -59.16 -10.49 -5.14
C ASN A 7 -57.79 -11.04 -4.72
N ALA A 8 -57.09 -11.67 -5.67
CA ALA A 8 -55.77 -12.23 -5.47
C ALA A 8 -54.72 -11.11 -5.23
N ASN A 9 -53.88 -11.33 -4.22
CA ASN A 9 -52.58 -10.71 -3.94
C ASN A 9 -52.06 -9.72 -4.98
N ASP A 10 -52.14 -8.43 -4.66
CA ASP A 10 -51.37 -7.40 -5.34
C ASP A 10 -50.16 -7.05 -4.46
N LEU A 11 -49.04 -7.75 -4.69
CA LEU A 11 -47.72 -7.43 -4.11
C LEU A 11 -47.16 -6.15 -4.77
N THR A 12 -47.94 -5.08 -4.82
CA THR A 12 -47.49 -3.79 -5.33
C THR A 12 -46.56 -3.18 -4.29
N LEU A 13 -45.25 -3.34 -4.54
CA LEU A 13 -44.18 -2.62 -3.85
C LEU A 13 -44.39 -1.11 -4.04
N SER A 14 -45.16 -0.51 -3.13
CA SER A 14 -45.36 0.93 -3.10
C SER A 14 -44.00 1.62 -2.94
N ARG A 15 -43.75 2.68 -3.72
CA ARG A 15 -42.53 3.52 -3.64
C ARG A 15 -42.21 3.90 -2.18
N ARG A 16 -43.25 4.12 -1.37
CA ARG A 16 -43.12 4.44 0.06
C ARG A 16 -42.64 3.27 0.89
N ASN A 17 -43.13 2.06 0.63
CA ASN A 17 -42.70 0.85 1.33
C ASN A 17 -41.28 0.48 0.91
N PHE A 18 -40.92 0.66 -0.36
CA PHE A 18 -39.56 0.51 -0.85
C PHE A 18 -38.59 1.49 -0.16
N LEU A 19 -38.93 2.79 -0.12
CA LEU A 19 -38.11 3.81 0.56
C LEU A 19 -37.99 3.55 2.06
N ARG A 20 -39.04 3.07 2.71
CA ARG A 20 -38.98 2.69 4.13
C ARG A 20 -38.07 1.49 4.35
N ALA A 21 -38.22 0.45 3.53
CA ALA A 21 -37.41 -0.76 3.62
C ALA A 21 -35.93 -0.50 3.30
N SER A 22 -35.63 0.35 2.31
CA SER A 22 -34.26 0.73 1.99
C SER A 22 -33.65 1.63 3.05
N ALA A 23 -34.42 2.58 3.62
CA ALA A 23 -33.96 3.42 4.71
C ALA A 23 -33.67 2.62 5.99
N THR A 24 -34.51 1.64 6.35
CA THR A 24 -34.24 0.76 7.50
C THR A 24 -33.07 -0.18 7.25
N ALA A 25 -32.92 -0.74 6.05
CA ALA A 25 -31.77 -1.58 5.72
C ALA A 25 -30.45 -0.77 5.72
N ALA A 26 -30.45 0.43 5.13
CA ALA A 26 -29.28 1.32 5.14
C ALA A 26 -28.97 1.81 6.56
N GLY A 27 -29.98 2.19 7.35
CA GLY A 27 -29.81 2.58 8.74
C GLY A 27 -29.27 1.44 9.60
N GLY A 28 -29.76 0.22 9.40
CA GLY A 28 -29.25 -0.98 10.06
C GLY A 28 -27.81 -1.31 9.68
N LEU A 29 -27.44 -1.15 8.40
CA LEU A 29 -26.05 -1.33 7.94
C LEU A 29 -25.12 -0.25 8.49
N LEU A 30 -25.54 1.02 8.49
CA LEU A 30 -24.76 2.11 9.09
C LEU A 30 -24.58 1.92 10.60
N LEU A 31 -25.63 1.48 11.30
CA LEU A 31 -25.54 1.15 12.72
C LEU A 31 -24.65 -0.06 12.97
N ALA A 32 -24.72 -1.09 12.12
CA ALA A 32 -23.84 -2.25 12.18
C ALA A 32 -22.39 -1.83 11.96
N LEU A 33 -22.07 -1.05 10.93
CA LEU A 33 -20.71 -0.53 10.69
C LEU A 33 -20.24 0.45 11.77
N TYR A 34 -21.15 1.18 12.42
CA TYR A 34 -20.82 2.09 13.51
C TYR A 34 -20.58 1.36 14.84
N LEU A 35 -21.39 0.34 15.16
CA LEU A 35 -21.21 -0.50 16.35
C LEU A 35 -20.07 -1.51 16.18
N ASP A 36 -19.85 -1.96 14.95
CA ASP A 36 -18.69 -2.75 14.50
C ASP A 36 -17.51 -1.84 14.11
N SER A 37 -17.52 -0.58 14.57
CA SER A 37 -16.30 0.22 14.60
C SER A 37 -15.23 -0.65 15.27
N PRO A 38 -14.12 -0.99 14.57
CA PRO A 38 -13.16 -1.95 15.09
C PRO A 38 -12.30 -1.25 16.13
N SER A 39 -12.87 -0.98 17.31
CA SER A 39 -12.11 -0.74 18.54
C SER A 39 -11.45 -2.02 19.05
N ALA A 40 -11.65 -3.16 18.35
CA ALA A 40 -11.04 -4.46 18.63
C ALA A 40 -9.94 -4.86 17.63
N ALA A 41 -9.36 -3.91 16.87
CA ALA A 41 -8.12 -4.13 16.10
C ALA A 41 -6.95 -3.28 16.64
N GLN A 42 -7.01 -2.87 17.91
CA GLN A 42 -5.87 -2.39 18.68
C GLN A 42 -5.39 -3.49 19.64
N GLU A 43 -5.13 -4.70 19.13
CA GLU A 43 -3.91 -5.35 19.56
C GLU A 43 -2.77 -4.70 18.77
N GLU A 44 -2.47 -3.46 19.19
CA GLU A 44 -1.12 -2.94 19.11
C GLU A 44 -0.27 -3.96 19.88
N SER A 45 0.21 -4.97 19.16
CA SER A 45 1.52 -5.51 19.46
C SER A 45 2.49 -4.33 19.28
N GLN A 46 2.57 -3.48 20.30
CA GLN A 46 3.74 -2.69 20.65
C GLN A 46 4.87 -3.67 21.00
N ALA A 47 5.20 -4.58 20.08
CA ALA A 47 6.58 -4.90 19.91
C ALA A 47 7.18 -3.60 19.42
N SER A 48 7.98 -2.98 20.27
CA SER A 48 9.09 -2.13 19.87
C SER A 48 10.04 -2.96 18.99
N SER A 49 9.55 -3.44 17.85
CA SER A 49 10.35 -4.05 16.82
C SER A 49 11.21 -2.92 16.31
N LYS A 50 12.53 -3.09 16.45
CA LYS A 50 13.51 -2.24 15.78
C LYS A 50 12.98 -1.91 14.37
N PRO A 51 13.08 -0.63 13.92
CA PRO A 51 12.63 -0.26 12.58
C PRO A 51 13.16 -1.29 11.59
N LYS A 52 12.26 -1.97 10.87
CA LYS A 52 12.66 -3.00 9.92
C LYS A 52 13.45 -2.30 8.82
N VAL A 53 14.77 -2.49 8.83
CA VAL A 53 15.66 -1.85 7.88
C VAL A 53 15.57 -2.62 6.57
N TYR A 54 14.99 -1.99 5.55
CA TYR A 54 15.00 -2.52 4.20
C TYR A 54 16.29 -2.11 3.49
N PRO A 55 17.05 -3.08 2.93
CA PRO A 55 18.26 -2.81 2.17
C PRO A 55 17.88 -2.21 0.79
N PRO A 56 18.33 -0.99 0.45
CA PRO A 56 17.96 -0.33 -0.80
C PRO A 56 18.39 -1.08 -2.06
N ASP A 57 19.54 -1.74 -2.03
CA ASP A 57 20.12 -2.57 -3.09
C ASP A 57 19.26 -3.78 -3.47
N ALA A 58 18.44 -4.30 -2.55
CA ALA A 58 17.50 -5.38 -2.87
C ALA A 58 16.29 -4.87 -3.68
N PHE A 59 15.96 -3.58 -3.61
CA PHE A 59 14.77 -3.02 -4.23
C PHE A 59 15.07 -2.11 -5.42
N VAL A 60 16.26 -1.54 -5.49
CA VAL A 60 16.65 -0.59 -6.53
C VAL A 60 17.94 -1.03 -7.17
N GLU A 61 17.90 -1.24 -8.48
CA GLU A 61 19.06 -1.47 -9.32
C GLU A 61 19.16 -0.35 -10.35
N ILE A 62 20.31 0.33 -10.40
CA ILE A 62 20.60 1.34 -11.42
C ILE A 62 21.51 0.68 -12.45
N ARG A 63 20.97 0.43 -13.64
CA ARG A 63 21.67 -0.23 -14.73
C ARG A 63 22.65 0.73 -15.43
N PRO A 64 23.70 0.21 -16.10
CA PRO A 64 24.67 1.04 -16.83
C PRO A 64 24.07 1.90 -17.95
N ASP A 65 22.90 1.54 -18.47
CA ASP A 65 22.13 2.28 -19.48
C ASP A 65 21.31 3.44 -18.89
N GLY A 66 21.37 3.65 -17.57
CA GLY A 66 20.64 4.69 -16.85
C GLY A 66 19.23 4.29 -16.42
N LYS A 67 18.78 3.06 -16.70
CA LYS A 67 17.48 2.57 -16.23
C LYS A 67 17.51 2.25 -14.74
N ILE A 68 16.45 2.65 -14.06
CA ILE A 68 16.23 2.41 -12.63
C ILE A 68 15.18 1.32 -12.50
N VAL A 69 15.61 0.13 -12.11
CA VAL A 69 14.74 -1.01 -11.90
C VAL A 69 14.30 -1.02 -10.45
N ILE A 70 13.00 -1.00 -10.23
CA ILE A 70 12.39 -1.05 -8.91
C ILE A 70 11.67 -2.38 -8.74
N GLN A 71 12.10 -3.15 -7.75
CA GLN A 71 11.48 -4.42 -7.41
C GLN A 71 10.16 -4.21 -6.67
N VAL A 72 9.11 -4.81 -7.21
CA VAL A 72 7.74 -4.72 -6.71
C VAL A 72 7.42 -5.98 -5.93
N ASN A 73 7.23 -5.87 -4.61
CA ASN A 73 6.96 -7.01 -3.74
C ASN A 73 5.49 -7.50 -3.77
N ARG A 74 4.70 -7.02 -4.74
CA ARG A 74 3.28 -7.33 -4.92
C ARG A 74 3.03 -7.89 -6.31
N LEU A 75 2.29 -9.00 -6.36
CA LEU A 75 1.75 -9.52 -7.62
C LEU A 75 0.71 -8.55 -8.20
N GLU A 76 0.71 -8.42 -9.52
CA GLU A 76 -0.21 -7.57 -10.26
C GLU A 76 -1.34 -8.41 -10.89
N PHE A 77 -2.58 -7.97 -10.70
CA PHE A 77 -3.79 -8.58 -11.26
C PHE A 77 -4.74 -7.52 -11.87
N GLY A 78 -4.26 -6.30 -12.10
CA GLY A 78 -5.01 -5.16 -12.64
C GLY A 78 -5.26 -4.02 -11.65
N GLN A 79 -4.75 -4.12 -10.41
CA GLN A 79 -4.88 -3.07 -9.40
C GLN A 79 -3.87 -1.92 -9.56
N GLY A 80 -2.80 -2.11 -10.34
CA GLY A 80 -1.79 -1.08 -10.63
C GLY A 80 -0.67 -0.94 -9.59
N VAL A 81 -0.39 -1.99 -8.81
CA VAL A 81 0.73 -2.01 -7.85
C VAL A 81 2.09 -1.95 -8.54
N GLN A 82 2.22 -2.50 -9.76
CA GLN A 82 3.47 -2.41 -10.53
C GLN A 82 3.77 -1.01 -11.05
N THR A 83 2.80 -0.10 -11.03
CA THR A 83 3.00 1.31 -11.37
C THR A 83 3.13 2.15 -10.09
N ALA A 84 2.17 2.01 -9.18
CA ALA A 84 2.06 2.88 -8.01
C ALA A 84 3.24 2.75 -7.04
N LEU A 85 3.73 1.52 -6.78
CA LEU A 85 4.85 1.33 -5.85
C LEU A 85 6.17 1.90 -6.41
N PRO A 86 6.55 1.64 -7.68
CA PRO A 86 7.67 2.33 -8.30
C PRO A 86 7.53 3.84 -8.33
N MET A 87 6.32 4.39 -8.57
CA MET A 87 6.11 5.84 -8.53
C MET A 87 6.42 6.44 -7.16
N ILE A 88 5.96 5.82 -6.08
CA ILE A 88 6.21 6.29 -4.71
C ILE A 88 7.72 6.33 -4.42
N LEU A 89 8.45 5.30 -4.82
CA LEU A 89 9.89 5.22 -4.58
C LEU A 89 10.66 6.19 -5.48
N ALA A 90 10.26 6.32 -6.75
CA ALA A 90 10.87 7.23 -7.72
C ALA A 90 10.73 8.70 -7.32
N ASP A 91 9.58 9.08 -6.75
CA ASP A 91 9.31 10.42 -6.19
C ASP A 91 10.29 10.74 -5.06
N GLU A 92 10.48 9.80 -4.12
CA GLU A 92 11.43 9.96 -3.01
C GLU A 92 12.91 9.91 -3.46
N MET A 93 13.19 9.29 -4.61
CA MET A 93 14.51 9.34 -5.23
C MET A 93 14.79 10.66 -6.00
N ASP A 94 13.78 11.50 -6.24
CA ASP A 94 13.83 12.64 -7.17
C ASP A 94 14.29 12.21 -8.59
N THR A 95 13.71 11.13 -9.13
CA THR A 95 14.14 10.56 -10.43
C THR A 95 13.14 10.76 -11.56
N ASP A 96 13.64 10.83 -12.80
CA ASP A 96 12.79 10.89 -13.97
C ASP A 96 12.05 9.55 -14.17
N TRP A 97 10.72 9.61 -14.10
CA TRP A 97 9.83 8.49 -14.32
C TRP A 97 10.10 7.76 -15.67
N SER A 98 10.55 8.47 -16.70
CA SER A 98 10.86 7.86 -18.01
C SER A 98 12.01 6.83 -17.97
N GLN A 99 12.82 6.87 -16.90
CA GLN A 99 13.91 5.94 -16.67
C GLN A 99 13.56 4.80 -15.71
N VAL A 100 12.39 4.84 -15.09
CA VAL A 100 11.97 3.87 -14.08
C VAL A 100 11.26 2.69 -14.73
N VAL A 101 11.63 1.48 -14.30
CA VAL A 101 11.00 0.23 -14.70
C VAL A 101 10.62 -0.54 -13.44
N GLY A 102 9.33 -0.83 -13.27
CA GLY A 102 8.86 -1.73 -12.23
C GLY A 102 8.98 -3.19 -12.67
N GLU A 103 9.66 -4.01 -11.88
CA GLU A 103 9.77 -5.46 -12.10
C GLU A 103 9.20 -6.22 -10.90
N LEU A 104 8.63 -7.40 -11.12
CA LEU A 104 8.15 -8.23 -10.01
C LEU A 104 9.34 -8.79 -9.25
N ALA A 105 9.40 -8.54 -7.94
CA ALA A 105 10.44 -9.08 -7.08
C ALA A 105 10.36 -10.61 -7.02
N PRO A 106 11.51 -11.32 -6.99
CA PRO A 106 11.51 -12.77 -6.79
C PRO A 106 11.00 -13.14 -5.40
N ALA A 107 10.73 -14.43 -5.18
CA ALA A 107 10.36 -14.92 -3.87
C ALA A 107 11.56 -14.89 -2.92
N ALA A 108 11.57 -13.95 -1.97
CA ALA A 108 12.59 -13.89 -0.93
C ALA A 108 12.09 -13.16 0.34
N ASP A 109 12.76 -13.41 1.45
CA ASP A 109 12.38 -12.87 2.76
C ASP A 109 12.39 -11.34 2.83
N VAL A 110 13.28 -10.71 2.07
CA VAL A 110 13.41 -9.25 1.99
C VAL A 110 12.17 -8.59 1.36
N TYR A 111 11.41 -9.32 0.54
CA TYR A 111 10.21 -8.84 -0.16
C TYR A 111 8.91 -9.19 0.58
N LYS A 112 8.97 -9.67 1.82
CA LYS A 112 7.77 -9.93 2.63
C LYS A 112 6.99 -8.64 2.91
N ASP A 113 5.66 -8.72 2.93
CA ASP A 113 4.76 -7.64 3.35
C ASP A 113 5.18 -7.15 4.76
N PRO A 114 5.37 -5.83 4.96
CA PRO A 114 5.79 -5.27 6.25
C PRO A 114 4.88 -5.62 7.43
N ILE A 115 3.57 -5.73 7.18
CA ILE A 115 2.54 -5.99 8.18
C ILE A 115 2.26 -7.49 8.30
N ARG A 116 2.19 -8.21 7.18
CA ARG A 116 1.80 -9.63 7.16
C ARG A 116 2.97 -10.62 7.28
N GLY A 117 4.21 -10.17 7.06
CA GLY A 117 5.40 -11.01 7.20
C GLY A 117 5.56 -12.11 6.14
N ILE A 118 4.70 -12.11 5.11
CA ILE A 118 4.76 -13.01 3.96
C ILE A 118 4.58 -12.21 2.66
N GLN A 119 5.18 -12.65 1.56
CA GLN A 119 4.99 -12.00 0.27
C GLN A 119 3.63 -12.43 -0.29
N MET A 120 2.65 -11.52 -0.22
CA MET A 120 1.27 -11.82 -0.61
C MET A 120 0.53 -10.58 -1.14
N VAL A 121 -0.59 -10.83 -1.82
CA VAL A 121 -1.55 -9.81 -2.26
C VAL A 121 -2.94 -10.19 -1.73
N GLY A 122 -3.64 -9.23 -1.15
CA GLY A 122 -4.96 -9.46 -0.57
C GLY A 122 -5.34 -8.41 0.48
N GLY A 123 -6.63 -8.42 0.86
CA GLY A 123 -7.18 -7.54 1.89
C GLY A 123 -6.94 -6.06 1.64
N SER A 124 -6.92 -5.64 0.37
CA SER A 124 -6.72 -4.24 -0.07
C SER A 124 -5.48 -3.54 0.50
N GLY A 125 -4.48 -4.31 0.97
CA GLY A 125 -3.34 -3.78 1.71
C GLY A 125 -2.09 -3.49 0.88
N SER A 126 -2.09 -3.75 -0.43
CA SER A 126 -0.86 -3.73 -1.24
C SER A 126 -0.12 -2.38 -1.18
N ILE A 127 -0.84 -1.27 -1.32
CA ILE A 127 -0.27 0.07 -1.19
C ILE A 127 -0.14 0.46 0.28
N ALA A 128 -1.21 0.33 1.07
CA ALA A 128 -1.24 0.78 2.47
C ALA A 128 -0.08 0.20 3.30
N ASN A 129 0.18 -1.10 3.17
CA ASN A 129 1.21 -1.78 3.95
C ASN A 129 2.63 -1.48 3.46
N SER A 130 2.79 -1.09 2.19
CA SER A 130 4.11 -0.92 1.54
C SER A 130 4.47 0.55 1.32
N PHE A 131 3.54 1.48 1.53
CA PHE A 131 3.74 2.90 1.27
C PHE A 131 4.98 3.43 2.00
N GLN A 132 5.06 3.23 3.31
CA GLN A 132 6.20 3.69 4.11
C GLN A 132 7.50 2.97 3.72
N GLN A 133 7.44 1.67 3.44
CA GLN A 133 8.60 0.89 2.99
C GLN A 133 9.21 1.47 1.71
N TYR A 134 8.40 1.73 0.68
CA TYR A 134 8.89 2.26 -0.60
C TYR A 134 9.40 3.69 -0.48
N ARG A 135 8.80 4.50 0.39
CA ARG A 135 9.31 5.85 0.66
C ARG A 135 10.67 5.85 1.33
N GLU A 136 10.83 5.05 2.36
CA GLU A 136 12.11 4.92 3.07
C GLU A 136 13.21 4.34 2.19
N LEU A 137 12.87 3.39 1.31
CA LEU A 137 13.80 2.86 0.31
C LEU A 137 14.26 3.97 -0.64
N GLY A 138 13.35 4.76 -1.20
CA GLY A 138 13.68 5.86 -2.11
C GLY A 138 14.58 6.91 -1.45
N ALA A 139 14.20 7.36 -0.24
CA ALA A 139 14.97 8.33 0.53
C ALA A 139 16.38 7.83 0.87
N LYS A 140 16.53 6.55 1.23
CA LYS A 140 17.84 5.92 1.48
C LYS A 140 18.69 5.84 0.23
N THR A 141 18.12 5.38 -0.89
CA THR A 141 18.84 5.32 -2.16
C THR A 141 19.34 6.70 -2.57
N ARG A 142 18.49 7.72 -2.47
CA ARG A 142 18.86 9.11 -2.75
C ARG A 142 20.02 9.57 -1.87
N ALA A 143 19.95 9.32 -0.56
CA ALA A 143 21.01 9.69 0.37
C ALA A 143 22.34 8.98 0.03
N MET A 144 22.30 7.70 -0.33
CA MET A 144 23.48 6.94 -0.76
C MET A 144 24.11 7.52 -2.03
N LEU A 145 23.28 7.85 -3.04
CA LEU A 145 23.77 8.44 -4.29
C LEU A 145 24.38 9.82 -4.09
N ILE A 146 23.75 10.66 -3.26
CA ILE A 146 24.29 11.99 -2.92
C ILE A 146 25.61 11.86 -2.17
N ALA A 147 25.70 10.94 -1.21
CA ALA A 147 26.94 10.69 -0.47
C ALA A 147 28.07 10.23 -1.41
N ALA A 148 27.80 9.28 -2.31
CA ALA A 148 28.77 8.81 -3.30
C ALA A 148 29.19 9.92 -4.28
N ALA A 149 28.27 10.78 -4.71
CA ALA A 149 28.59 11.94 -5.55
C ALA A 149 29.45 12.97 -4.81
N ALA A 150 29.12 13.25 -3.55
CA ALA A 150 29.87 14.17 -2.70
C ALA A 150 31.31 13.69 -2.47
N GLU A 151 31.49 12.39 -2.18
CA GLU A 151 32.81 11.75 -2.07
C GLU A 151 33.60 11.87 -3.37
N ARG A 152 32.98 11.57 -4.51
CA ARG A 152 33.62 11.66 -5.83
C ARG A 152 34.03 13.09 -6.20
N TRP A 153 33.26 14.09 -5.79
CA TRP A 153 33.53 15.50 -6.06
C TRP A 153 34.35 16.19 -4.98
N GLY A 154 34.68 15.49 -3.87
CA GLY A 154 35.44 16.05 -2.75
C GLY A 154 34.71 17.16 -1.99
N VAL A 155 33.38 17.15 -1.98
CA VAL A 155 32.55 18.13 -1.27
C VAL A 155 31.88 17.50 -0.05
N THR A 156 31.53 18.33 0.94
CA THR A 156 30.74 17.86 2.09
C THR A 156 29.32 17.52 1.62
N PRO A 157 28.80 16.31 1.90
CA PRO A 157 27.42 15.98 1.57
C PRO A 157 26.45 16.89 2.34
N PRO A 158 25.32 17.27 1.73
CA PRO A 158 24.28 18.02 2.43
C PRO A 158 23.77 17.21 3.64
N PRO A 159 23.23 17.88 4.68
CA PRO A 159 22.68 17.19 5.84
C PRO A 159 21.58 16.24 5.39
N THR A 160 21.79 14.93 5.59
CA THR A 160 20.81 13.91 5.26
C THR A 160 19.67 13.92 6.28
N VAL A 161 18.44 13.73 5.81
CA VAL A 161 17.31 13.40 6.68
C VAL A 161 17.67 12.17 7.53
N ASN A 162 17.24 12.18 8.78
CA ASN A 162 17.61 11.31 9.90
C ASN A 162 17.47 9.79 9.59
N LEU A 163 18.42 9.23 8.83
CA LEU A 163 18.49 7.81 8.51
C LEU A 163 19.43 7.11 9.50
N PRO A 164 19.10 5.90 9.99
CA PRO A 164 19.99 5.13 10.86
C PRO A 164 21.35 4.94 10.18
N SER A 165 22.43 5.16 10.94
CA SER A 165 23.83 5.14 10.49
C SER A 165 24.15 3.99 9.52
N MET A 166 24.54 4.33 8.29
CA MET A 166 24.93 3.40 7.20
C MET A 166 26.30 2.72 7.40
N ARG A 167 26.82 2.61 8.63
CA ARG A 167 28.19 2.13 8.88
C ARG A 167 28.39 0.61 8.81
N ASN A 168 27.34 -0.18 8.57
CA ASN A 168 27.41 -1.65 8.57
C ASN A 168 26.70 -2.27 7.35
N LEU A 169 27.11 -1.88 6.14
CA LEU A 169 26.95 -2.70 4.94
C LEU A 169 28.33 -3.05 4.41
#